data_AF-A0A2A4RE17-F1
#
_entry.id   AF-A0A2A4RE17-F1
#
_cell.length_a   1.000
_cell.length_b   1.000
_cell.length_c   1.000
_cell.angle_alpha   90.00
_cell.angle_beta   90.00
_cell.angle_gamma   90.00
#
_symmetry.space_group_name_H-M   'P 1'
#
loop_
_entity.id
_entity.type
_entity.pdbx_description
1 polymer ?
#
loop_
_entity_poly.entity_id
_entity_poly.type
_entity_poly.pdbx_seq_one_letter_code
_entity_poly.pdbx_strand_id
1 'polypeptide(L)'
;MLRKILAVIAGYIVMAIVVMLSLGGIYMAMGSERAFEPGTYQITTLWLVSMFAVGLLAAFLGGLTCAKISKHSKHAVIGLMLLVFILGVSMAFDKLKASDAETPLVREPGTSMMDAMNIAKEPVWVSFTHPIIGCLGVMIGAMVVCPCRKRSCDVPAEQSAEE
;
A
#
# COMPACT_ATOMS: atom_id res chain seq x y z
N MET A 1 12.51 -22.06 0.42
CA MET A 1 11.24 -21.39 0.00
C MET A 1 10.47 -20.80 1.17
N LEU A 2 10.27 -21.54 2.27
CA LEU A 2 9.55 -21.09 3.48
C LEU A 2 9.96 -19.68 3.97
N ARG A 3 11.26 -19.41 4.09
CA ARG A 3 11.78 -18.09 4.49
C ARG A 3 11.30 -16.93 3.61
N LYS A 4 11.14 -17.16 2.29
CA LYS A 4 10.67 -16.12 1.36
C LYS A 4 9.19 -15.81 1.62
N ILE A 5 8.38 -16.84 1.87
CA ILE A 5 6.97 -16.70 2.23
C ILE A 5 6.82 -15.96 3.56
N LEU A 6 7.59 -16.37 4.58
CA LEU A 6 7.61 -15.68 5.87
C LEU A 6 8.02 -14.21 5.76
N ALA A 7 8.95 -13.88 4.85
CA ALA A 7 9.35 -12.50 4.59
C ALA A 7 8.21 -11.67 3.96
N VAL A 8 7.42 -12.25 3.06
CA VAL A 8 6.24 -11.58 2.47
C VAL A 8 5.20 -11.33 3.56
N ILE A 9 4.87 -12.35 4.36
CA ILE A 9 3.91 -12.24 5.45
C ILE A 9 4.35 -11.18 6.46
N ALA A 10 5.61 -11.22 6.90
CA ALA A 10 6.15 -10.25 7.84
C ALA A 10 6.12 -8.82 7.26
N GLY A 11 6.47 -8.65 5.99
CA GLY A 11 6.37 -7.35 5.30
C GLY A 11 4.95 -6.81 5.30
N TYR A 12 3.97 -7.66 4.98
CA TYR A 12 2.55 -7.28 5.00
C TYR A 12 2.04 -6.94 6.41
N ILE A 13 2.44 -7.71 7.42
CA ILE A 13 2.10 -7.42 8.83
C ILE A 13 2.65 -6.05 9.24
N VAL A 14 3.90 -5.75 8.90
CA VAL A 14 4.49 -4.43 9.19
C VAL A 14 3.71 -3.31 8.49
N MET A 15 3.32 -3.50 7.22
CA MET A 15 2.46 -2.53 6.53
C MET A 15 1.15 -2.31 7.26
N ALA A 16 0.46 -3.39 7.65
CA ALA A 16 -0.82 -3.32 8.34
C ALA A 16 -0.72 -2.57 9.68
N ILE A 17 0.32 -2.86 10.48
CA ILE A 17 0.56 -2.18 11.76
C ILE A 17 0.83 -0.69 11.54
N VAL A 18 1.68 -0.32 10.58
CA VAL A 18 2.00 1.08 10.29
C VAL A 18 0.76 1.84 9.85
N VAL A 19 -0.04 1.27 8.94
CA VAL A 19 -1.28 1.89 8.47
C VAL A 19 -2.26 2.06 9.63
N MET A 20 -2.50 1.02 10.42
CA MET A 20 -3.48 1.03 11.51
C MET A 20 -3.10 2.05 12.59
N LEU A 21 -1.85 2.06 13.03
CA LEU A 21 -1.39 3.00 14.06
C LEU A 21 -1.35 4.45 13.55
N SER A 22 -0.91 4.66 12.31
CA SER A 22 -0.76 6.02 11.76
C SER A 22 -2.10 6.63 11.40
N LEU A 23 -2.95 5.92 10.63
CA LEU A 23 -4.29 6.44 10.30
C LEU A 23 -5.19 6.51 11.52
N GLY A 24 -5.13 5.52 12.42
CA GLY A 24 -5.85 5.58 13.69
C GLY A 24 -5.41 6.78 14.53
N GLY A 25 -4.09 7.01 14.65
CA GLY A 25 -3.54 8.15 15.38
C GLY A 25 -3.90 9.50 14.76
N ILE A 26 -3.78 9.63 13.44
CA ILE A 26 -4.16 10.85 12.71
C ILE A 26 -5.66 11.13 12.88
N TYR A 27 -6.50 10.10 12.78
CA TYR A 27 -7.94 10.25 12.99
C TYR A 27 -8.27 10.71 14.41
N MET A 28 -7.65 10.11 15.42
CA MET A 28 -7.86 10.52 16.82
C MET A 28 -7.38 11.95 17.08
N ALA A 29 -6.29 12.38 16.44
CA ALA A 29 -5.75 13.72 16.58
C ALA A 29 -6.58 14.78 15.83
N MET A 30 -7.09 14.46 14.64
CA MET A 30 -7.83 15.39 13.79
C MET A 30 -9.33 15.46 14.10
N GLY A 31 -9.90 14.35 14.60
CA GLY A 31 -11.35 14.18 14.74
C GLY A 31 -12.07 13.99 13.41
N SER A 32 -13.34 13.59 13.49
CA SER A 32 -14.19 13.32 12.32
C SER A 32 -14.45 14.55 11.44
N GLU A 33 -14.42 15.75 12.03
CA GLU A 33 -14.76 17.01 11.34
C GLU A 33 -13.71 17.45 10.32
N ARG A 34 -12.45 17.01 10.48
CA ARG A 34 -11.38 17.31 9.52
C ARG A 34 -11.13 16.16 8.54
N ALA A 35 -11.67 14.98 8.81
CA ALA A 35 -11.56 13.82 7.92
C ALA A 35 -12.60 13.87 6.78
N PHE A 36 -13.76 14.48 7.04
CA PHE A 36 -14.87 14.59 6.09
C PHE A 36 -15.30 16.04 5.91
N GLU A 37 -15.80 16.38 4.73
CA GLU A 37 -16.39 17.71 4.53
C GLU A 37 -17.67 17.87 5.36
N PRO A 38 -17.93 19.06 5.93
CA PRO A 38 -19.11 19.30 6.76
C PRO A 38 -20.40 18.95 6.01
N GLY A 39 -21.23 18.08 6.61
CA GLY A 39 -22.52 17.69 6.06
C GLY A 39 -22.48 16.66 4.93
N THR A 40 -21.30 16.21 4.48
CA THR A 40 -21.17 15.21 3.41
C THR A 40 -20.30 14.02 3.84
N TYR A 41 -20.38 12.92 3.10
CA TYR A 41 -19.46 11.78 3.22
C TYR A 41 -18.24 11.91 2.29
N GLN A 42 -17.96 13.11 1.79
CA GLN A 42 -16.77 13.35 0.98
C GLN A 42 -15.55 13.49 1.87
N ILE A 43 -14.49 12.82 1.44
CA ILE A 43 -13.20 12.85 2.14
C ILE A 43 -12.51 14.19 1.86
N THR A 44 -12.00 14.83 2.91
CA THR A 44 -11.25 16.08 2.73
C THR A 44 -9.92 15.82 2.02
N THR A 45 -9.42 16.80 1.27
CA THR A 45 -8.09 16.72 0.65
C THR A 45 -6.99 16.43 1.68
N LEU A 46 -7.13 16.94 2.91
CA LEU A 46 -6.16 16.74 3.98
C LEU A 46 -6.12 15.28 4.46
N TRP A 47 -7.28 14.63 4.59
CA TRP A 47 -7.34 13.20 4.89
C TRP A 47 -6.79 12.37 3.74
N LEU A 48 -7.09 12.76 2.50
CA LEU A 48 -6.59 12.09 1.31
C LEU A 48 -5.05 12.10 1.25
N VAL A 49 -4.43 13.26 1.46
CA VAL A 49 -2.96 13.42 1.50
C VAL A 49 -2.36 12.58 2.63
N SER A 50 -3.02 12.54 3.79
CA SER A 50 -2.58 11.74 4.93
C SER A 50 -2.62 10.23 4.60
N MET A 51 -3.67 9.74 3.95
CA MET A 51 -3.77 8.35 3.50
C MET A 51 -2.66 7.99 2.51
N PHE A 52 -2.39 8.85 1.54
CA PHE A 52 -1.30 8.62 0.59
C PHE A 52 0.08 8.61 1.27
N ALA A 53 0.34 9.57 2.16
CA ALA A 53 1.61 9.67 2.88
C ALA A 53 1.85 8.44 3.76
N VAL A 54 0.85 8.03 4.53
CA VAL A 54 0.91 6.84 5.39
C VAL A 54 1.03 5.56 4.56
N GLY A 55 0.26 5.43 3.48
CA GLY A 55 0.32 4.28 2.59
C GLY A 55 1.71 4.10 1.96
N LEU A 56 2.32 5.21 1.50
CA LEU A 56 3.68 5.20 0.96
C LEU A 56 4.71 4.81 2.05
N LEU A 57 4.61 5.38 3.25
CA LEU A 57 5.49 5.06 4.36
C LEU A 57 5.37 3.58 4.78
N ALA A 58 4.15 3.07 4.87
CA ALA A 58 3.88 1.68 5.17
C ALA A 58 4.48 0.76 4.11
N ALA A 59 4.22 1.03 2.83
CA ALA A 59 4.77 0.26 1.71
C ALA A 59 6.31 0.26 1.71
N PHE A 60 6.92 1.41 1.97
CA PHE A 60 8.36 1.55 2.11
C PHE A 60 8.92 0.65 3.23
N LEU A 61 8.34 0.72 4.43
CA LEU A 61 8.77 -0.08 5.58
C LEU A 61 8.50 -1.58 5.38
N GLY A 62 7.39 -1.94 4.74
CA GLY A 62 7.05 -3.31 4.37
C GLY A 62 8.06 -3.91 3.39
N GLY A 63 8.40 -3.16 2.33
CA GLY A 63 9.41 -3.54 1.34
C GLY A 63 10.81 -3.70 1.96
N LEU A 64 11.20 -2.77 2.83
CA LEU A 64 12.46 -2.81 3.58
C LEU A 64 12.54 -4.06 4.47
N THR A 65 11.47 -4.35 5.21
CA THR A 65 11.39 -5.51 6.11
C THR A 65 11.43 -6.82 5.32
N CYS A 66 10.65 -6.92 4.23
CA CYS A 66 10.61 -8.09 3.37
C CYS A 66 11.99 -8.37 2.73
N ALA A 67 12.67 -7.32 2.25
CA ALA A 67 14.01 -7.42 1.67
C ALA A 67 15.05 -7.91 2.70
N LYS A 68 15.02 -7.36 3.92
CA LYS A 68 15.92 -7.78 5.02
C LYS A 68 15.71 -9.24 5.41
N ILE A 69 14.45 -9.66 5.64
CA ILE A 69 14.15 -11.02 6.09
C ILE A 69 14.47 -12.05 5.00
N SER A 70 14.19 -11.73 3.74
CA SER A 70 14.39 -12.63 2.61
C SER A 70 15.85 -12.74 2.12
N LYS A 71 16.81 -12.04 2.75
CA LYS A 71 18.22 -11.93 2.29
C LYS A 71 18.29 -11.43 0.85
N HIS A 72 17.61 -10.32 0.55
CA HIS A 72 17.69 -9.66 -0.76
C HIS A 72 17.12 -10.47 -1.93
N SER A 73 16.18 -11.39 -1.66
CA SER A 73 15.55 -12.21 -2.71
C SER A 73 14.53 -11.40 -3.51
N LYS A 74 14.87 -11.05 -4.76
CA LYS A 74 13.95 -10.36 -5.70
C LYS A 74 12.55 -10.97 -5.76
N HIS A 75 12.46 -12.29 -5.80
CA HIS A 75 11.19 -13.02 -5.85
C HIS A 75 10.26 -12.77 -4.65
N ALA A 76 10.83 -12.55 -3.45
CA ALA A 76 10.02 -12.27 -2.26
C ALA A 76 9.43 -10.85 -2.32
N VAL A 77 10.24 -9.88 -2.76
CA VAL A 77 9.80 -8.49 -2.97
C VAL A 77 8.73 -8.42 -4.05
N ILE A 78 8.93 -9.10 -5.19
CA ILE A 78 7.92 -9.20 -6.25
C ILE A 78 6.63 -9.84 -5.73
N GLY A 79 6.74 -10.90 -4.93
CA GLY A 79 5.57 -11.53 -4.30
C GLY A 79 4.79 -10.55 -3.41
N LEU A 80 5.48 -9.73 -2.62
CA LEU A 80 4.82 -8.71 -1.80
C LEU A 80 4.19 -7.60 -2.66
N MET A 81 4.86 -7.13 -3.70
CA MET A 81 4.29 -6.14 -4.64
C MET A 81 3.02 -6.67 -5.28
N LEU A 82 3.04 -7.91 -5.80
CA LEU A 82 1.87 -8.53 -6.40
C LEU A 82 0.73 -8.69 -5.40
N LEU A 83 1.03 -9.10 -4.16
CA LEU A 83 0.04 -9.22 -3.10
C LEU A 83 -0.62 -7.88 -2.80
N VAL A 84 0.16 -6.82 -2.64
CA VAL A 84 -0.35 -5.45 -2.38
C VAL A 84 -1.13 -4.91 -3.58
N PHE A 85 -0.65 -5.16 -4.79
CA PHE A 85 -1.31 -4.74 -6.02
C PHE A 85 -2.68 -5.40 -6.16
N ILE A 86 -2.75 -6.73 -6.02
CA ILE A 86 -4.00 -7.49 -6.13
C ILE A 86 -4.99 -7.03 -5.05
N LEU A 87 -4.56 -6.94 -3.79
CA LEU A 87 -5.43 -6.47 -2.70
C LEU A 87 -5.95 -5.05 -2.95
N GLY A 88 -5.08 -4.13 -3.38
CA GLY A 88 -5.48 -2.76 -3.66
C GLY A 88 -6.45 -2.66 -4.84
N VAL A 89 -6.21 -3.42 -5.92
CA VAL A 89 -7.11 -3.47 -7.08
C VAL A 89 -8.45 -4.08 -6.71
N SER A 90 -8.47 -5.17 -5.93
CA SER A 90 -9.70 -5.77 -5.42
C SER A 90 -10.53 -4.76 -4.62
N MET A 91 -9.90 -4.02 -3.71
CA MET A 91 -10.58 -2.96 -2.95
C MET A 91 -11.12 -1.85 -3.85
N ALA A 92 -10.39 -1.46 -4.89
CA ALA A 92 -10.87 -0.46 -5.86
C ALA A 92 -12.12 -0.95 -6.61
N PHE A 93 -12.18 -2.23 -6.98
CA PHE A 93 -13.36 -2.84 -7.60
C PHE A 93 -14.57 -2.88 -6.67
N ASP A 94 -14.37 -3.15 -5.38
CA ASP A 94 -15.47 -3.13 -4.40
C ASP A 94 -16.03 -1.72 -4.22
N LYS A 95 -15.17 -0.69 -4.21
CA LYS A 95 -15.59 0.72 -4.16
C LYS A 95 -16.36 1.16 -5.41
N LEU A 96 -16.00 0.65 -6.59
CA LEU A 96 -16.76 0.89 -7.82
C LEU A 96 -18.18 0.35 -7.72
N LYS A 97 -18.34 -0.90 -7.24
CA LYS A 97 -19.67 -1.51 -7.06
C LYS A 97 -20.51 -0.80 -5.99
N ALA A 98 -19.87 -0.34 -4.91
CA ALA A 98 -20.55 0.38 -3.84
C ALA A 98 -21.01 1.80 -4.25
N SER A 99 -20.37 2.40 -5.26
CA SER A 99 -20.69 3.77 -5.71
C SER A 99 -22.08 3.89 -6.36
N ASP A 100 -22.62 2.78 -6.86
CA ASP A 100 -23.96 2.67 -7.47
C ASP A 100 -25.09 2.50 -6.43
N ALA A 101 -24.77 2.22 -5.17
CA ALA A 101 -25.76 2.15 -4.11
C ALA A 101 -26.18 3.56 -3.66
N GLU A 102 -27.48 3.86 -3.67
CA GLU A 102 -28.06 5.11 -3.17
C GLU A 102 -27.63 5.36 -1.72
N THR A 103 -26.60 6.18 -1.55
CA THR A 103 -26.03 6.52 -0.25
C THR A 103 -26.57 7.89 0.17
N PRO A 104 -27.11 8.05 1.39
CA PRO A 104 -27.67 9.31 1.85
C PRO A 104 -26.66 10.45 1.73
N LEU A 105 -27.04 11.54 1.06
CA LEU A 105 -26.17 12.71 0.83
C LEU A 105 -25.85 13.48 2.13
N VAL A 106 -26.63 13.28 3.18
CA VAL A 106 -26.51 13.98 4.46
C VAL A 106 -25.95 13.04 5.51
N ARG A 107 -24.83 13.44 6.12
CA ARG A 107 -24.25 12.72 7.26
C ARG A 107 -25.13 12.88 8.49
N GLU A 108 -25.71 11.79 9.00
CA GLU A 108 -26.48 11.82 10.24
C GLU A 108 -25.57 12.09 11.45
N PRO A 109 -25.92 13.03 12.35
CA PRO A 109 -25.17 13.24 13.59
C PRO A 109 -25.16 11.95 14.42
N GLY A 110 -23.96 11.44 14.76
CA GLY A 110 -23.80 10.24 15.60
C GLY A 110 -23.42 8.95 14.86
N THR A 111 -23.16 8.98 13.55
CA THR A 111 -22.60 7.82 12.83
C THR A 111 -21.24 7.43 13.42
N SER A 112 -21.05 6.14 13.70
CA SER A 112 -19.76 5.63 14.17
C SER A 112 -18.68 5.82 13.10
N MET A 113 -17.41 5.93 13.52
CA MET A 113 -16.27 6.05 12.60
C MET A 113 -16.24 4.94 11.55
N MET A 114 -16.56 3.71 11.97
CA MET A 114 -16.55 2.54 11.10
C MET A 114 -17.64 2.64 10.02
N ASP A 115 -18.84 3.08 10.41
CA ASP A 115 -19.96 3.26 9.47
C ASP A 115 -19.70 4.40 8.49
N ALA A 116 -19.15 5.52 8.98
CA ALA A 116 -18.81 6.67 8.14
C ALA A 116 -17.72 6.32 7.10
N MET A 117 -16.72 5.51 7.46
CA MET A 117 -15.69 5.06 6.52
C MET A 117 -16.23 4.07 5.48
N ASN A 118 -17.20 3.24 5.84
CA ASN A 118 -17.83 2.30 4.91
C ASN A 118 -18.73 2.99 3.87
N ILE A 119 -19.29 4.16 4.22
CA ILE A 119 -20.19 4.96 3.38
C ILE A 119 -19.43 6.07 2.61
N ALA A 120 -18.15 6.30 2.95
CA ALA A 120 -17.34 7.37 2.39
C ALA A 120 -17.17 7.23 0.86
N LYS A 121 -17.47 8.31 0.13
CA LYS A 121 -17.19 8.37 -1.31
C LYS A 121 -15.78 8.90 -1.55
N GLU A 122 -14.91 8.01 -2.02
CA GLU A 122 -13.61 8.39 -2.58
C GLU A 122 -13.72 8.62 -4.08
N PRO A 123 -12.95 9.56 -4.65
CA PRO A 123 -12.85 9.68 -6.09
C PRO A 123 -12.30 8.39 -6.69
N VAL A 124 -12.94 7.86 -7.73
CA VAL A 124 -12.54 6.59 -8.37
C VAL A 124 -11.06 6.57 -8.77
N TRP A 125 -10.54 7.70 -9.28
CA TRP A 125 -9.14 7.81 -9.67
C TRP A 125 -8.16 7.60 -8.49
N VAL A 126 -8.54 8.03 -7.28
CA VAL A 126 -7.76 7.83 -6.05
C VAL A 126 -7.64 6.35 -5.73
N SER A 127 -8.73 5.58 -5.88
CA SER A 127 -8.73 4.15 -5.60
C SER A 127 -7.74 3.38 -6.49
N PHE A 128 -7.55 3.80 -7.75
CA PHE A 128 -6.55 3.20 -8.65
C PHE A 128 -5.12 3.67 -8.37
N THR A 129 -4.95 4.82 -7.72
CA THR A 129 -3.60 5.36 -7.43
C THR A 129 -2.94 4.63 -6.26
N HIS A 130 -3.73 4.16 -5.29
CA HIS A 130 -3.25 3.44 -4.11
C HIS A 130 -2.44 2.16 -4.43
N PRO A 131 -2.89 1.23 -5.31
CA PRO A 131 -2.11 0.06 -5.69
C PRO A 131 -0.76 0.41 -6.32
N ILE A 132 -0.72 1.44 -7.16
CA ILE A 132 0.50 1.88 -7.85
C ILE A 132 1.50 2.44 -6.84
N ILE A 133 1.04 3.33 -5.96
CA ILE A 133 1.87 3.91 -4.90
C ILE A 133 2.37 2.82 -3.94
N GLY A 134 1.52 1.84 -3.61
CA GLY A 134 1.92 0.68 -2.80
C GLY A 134 3.05 -0.13 -3.45
N CYS A 135 2.96 -0.41 -4.75
CA CYS A 135 4.01 -1.12 -5.49
C CYS A 135 5.33 -0.32 -5.52
N LEU A 136 5.24 0.98 -5.83
CA LEU A 136 6.40 1.87 -5.86
C LEU A 136 7.07 1.98 -4.50
N GLY A 137 6.28 2.12 -3.42
CA GLY A 137 6.78 2.16 -2.05
C GLY A 137 7.51 0.88 -1.66
N VAL A 138 6.93 -0.29 -1.94
CA VAL A 138 7.56 -1.59 -1.66
C VAL A 138 8.88 -1.73 -2.45
N MET A 139 8.87 -1.34 -3.72
CA MET A 139 10.06 -1.39 -4.58
C MET A 139 11.17 -0.49 -4.04
N ILE A 140 10.88 0.78 -3.74
CA ILE A 140 11.86 1.74 -3.23
C ILE A 140 12.40 1.28 -1.87
N GLY A 141 11.53 0.81 -0.97
CA GLY A 141 11.95 0.28 0.33
C GLY A 141 12.88 -0.93 0.22
N ALA A 142 12.62 -1.81 -0.75
CA ALA A 142 13.50 -2.94 -1.04
C ALA A 142 14.82 -2.51 -1.68
N MET A 143 14.83 -1.47 -2.54
CA MET A 143 16.05 -0.95 -3.19
C MET A 143 17.06 -0.39 -2.20
N VAL A 144 16.61 0.27 -1.11
CA VAL A 144 17.51 0.78 -0.06
C VAL A 144 18.35 -0.33 0.58
N VAL A 145 17.76 -1.52 0.71
CA VAL A 145 18.44 -2.68 1.31
C VAL A 145 19.15 -3.53 0.25
N CYS A 146 18.63 -3.55 -0.98
CA CYS A 146 19.18 -4.31 -2.10
C CYS A 146 19.51 -3.36 -3.25
N PRO A 147 20.51 -2.48 -3.13
CA PRO A 147 20.98 -1.72 -4.27
C PRO A 147 21.33 -2.73 -5.37
N CYS A 148 20.76 -2.56 -6.57
CA CYS A 148 20.95 -3.44 -7.70
C CYS A 148 22.42 -3.87 -7.79
N ARG A 149 22.72 -5.12 -7.39
CA ARG A 149 24.01 -5.72 -7.65
C ARG A 149 24.09 -5.91 -9.15
N LYS A 150 24.70 -4.95 -9.86
CA LYS A 150 25.25 -5.14 -11.21
C LYS A 150 26.09 -6.42 -11.14
N ARG A 151 25.56 -7.52 -11.64
CA ARG A 151 26.33 -8.75 -11.88
C ARG A 151 25.65 -9.48 -13.03
N SER A 152 26.10 -9.13 -14.23
CA SER A 152 26.42 -10.03 -15.34
C SER A 152 26.63 -9.20 -16.62
N CYS A 153 27.79 -8.53 -16.70
CA CYS A 153 28.47 -8.27 -17.98
C CYS A 153 29.77 -9.08 -18.09
N ASP A 154 30.03 -10.00 -17.16
CA ASP A 154 31.21 -10.86 -17.20
C ASP A 154 30.76 -12.30 -17.49
N VAL A 155 30.43 -12.56 -18.75
CA VAL A 155 30.77 -13.87 -19.34
C VAL A 155 31.96 -13.56 -20.23
N PRO A 156 33.20 -13.91 -19.84
CA PRO A 156 34.29 -13.92 -20.81
C PRO A 156 33.89 -14.95 -21.87
N ALA A 157 33.64 -14.48 -23.08
CA ALA A 157 33.56 -15.32 -24.26
C ALA A 157 34.99 -15.80 -24.56
N GLU A 158 35.49 -16.74 -23.75
CA GLU A 158 36.78 -17.37 -23.97
C GLU A 158 36.66 -18.87 -23.68
N GLN A 159 36.03 -19.56 -24.64
CA GLN A 159 36.22 -20.98 -24.90
C GLN A 159 36.25 -21.11 -26.43
N SER A 160 37.45 -20.99 -27.02
CA SER A 160 38.21 -22.09 -27.65
C SER A 160 37.50 -22.68 -28.88
N ALA A 161 37.85 -22.49 -30.15
CA ALA A 161 39.16 -22.37 -30.82
C ALA A 161 40.19 -23.35 -30.24
N GLU A 162 40.61 -24.34 -31.05
CA GLU A 162 41.46 -25.50 -30.71
C GLU A 162 40.65 -26.67 -30.10
N GLU A 163 40.53 -27.87 -30.67
CA GLU A 163 41.11 -28.59 -31.83
C GLU A 163 40.06 -29.56 -32.40
#